data_AF-A0A838D2Z2-F1
#
_entry.id   AF-A0A838D2Z2-F1
#
_cell.length_a   1.000
_cell.length_b   1.000
_cell.length_c   1.000
_cell.angle_alpha   90.00
_cell.angle_beta   90.00
_cell.angle_gamma   90.00
#
_symmetry.space_group_name_H-M   'P 1'
#
loop_
_entity.id
_entity.type
_entity.pdbx_description
1 polymer ?
#
loop_
_entity_poly.entity_id
_entity_poly.type
_entity_poly.pdbx_seq_one_letter_code
_entity_poly.pdbx_strand_id
1 'polypeptide(L)'
;MSSAGFTWEGRSFQIDSRCVEGEPVRGAWAHVCALPDEGARIQYDQPEVQQVRRDALAWWIPLLGDELVCLSTLALDEVYCGGAVTVARTPHLFDQDPFARLFRGTVIRSDRFCAVAPPAGPVLERYAGAPWPGGRFG
;
A
#
# COMPACT_ATOMS: atom_id res chain seq x y z
N MET A 1 8.85 -6.25 -12.66
CA MET A 1 8.09 -6.94 -11.60
C MET A 1 6.63 -6.84 -11.97
N SER A 2 5.86 -7.90 -11.72
CA SER A 2 4.45 -7.94 -12.06
C SER A 2 3.65 -7.15 -11.03
N SER A 3 2.63 -6.42 -11.46
CA SER A 3 1.57 -5.93 -10.59
C SER A 3 0.40 -6.92 -10.61
N ALA A 4 -0.40 -6.93 -9.56
CA ALA A 4 -1.64 -7.69 -9.52
C ALA A 4 -2.86 -6.76 -9.46
N GLY A 5 -3.95 -7.18 -10.11
CA GLY A 5 -5.22 -6.48 -10.04
C GLY A 5 -5.87 -6.61 -8.66
N PHE A 6 -6.34 -5.50 -8.11
CA PHE A 6 -7.07 -5.41 -6.85
C PHE A 6 -8.34 -4.58 -7.06
N THR A 7 -9.49 -5.09 -6.65
CA THR A 7 -10.76 -4.35 -6.79
C THR A 7 -11.26 -3.89 -5.42
N TRP A 8 -11.56 -2.59 -5.31
CA TRP A 8 -12.17 -1.99 -4.13
C TRP A 8 -13.34 -1.08 -4.52
N GLU A 9 -14.52 -1.34 -3.97
CA GLU A 9 -15.76 -0.60 -4.26
C GLU A 9 -16.02 -0.42 -5.77
N GLY A 10 -15.83 -1.50 -6.54
CA GLY A 10 -16.06 -1.49 -8.00
C GLY A 10 -14.93 -0.87 -8.84
N ARG A 11 -13.88 -0.33 -8.21
CA ARG A 11 -12.72 0.24 -8.90
C ARG A 11 -11.55 -0.73 -8.92
N SER A 12 -10.80 -0.75 -10.01
CA SER A 12 -9.63 -1.61 -10.17
C SER A 12 -8.33 -0.84 -9.98
N PHE A 13 -7.43 -1.42 -9.20
CA PHE A 13 -6.11 -0.91 -8.88
C PHE A 13 -5.06 -1.95 -9.19
N GLN A 14 -3.83 -1.50 -9.36
CA GLN A 14 -2.65 -2.34 -9.36
C GLN A 14 -2.00 -2.28 -7.98
N ILE A 15 -1.62 -3.44 -7.44
CA ILE A 15 -0.84 -3.58 -6.21
C ILE A 15 0.41 -4.40 -6.47
N ASP A 16 1.35 -4.38 -5.52
CA ASP A 16 2.54 -5.24 -5.55
C ASP A 16 2.08 -6.70 -5.53
N SER A 17 2.35 -7.42 -6.62
CA SER A 17 1.92 -8.81 -6.82
C SER A 17 2.36 -9.74 -5.69
N ARG A 18 3.48 -9.46 -5.03
CA ARG A 18 3.96 -10.24 -3.89
C ARG A 18 2.96 -10.26 -2.74
N CYS A 19 2.10 -9.26 -2.64
CA CYS A 19 1.05 -9.19 -1.64
C CYS A 19 -0.07 -10.23 -1.86
N VAL A 20 -0.18 -10.85 -3.04
CA VAL A 20 -1.29 -11.76 -3.39
C VAL A 20 -0.87 -13.06 -4.10
N GLU A 21 0.37 -13.17 -4.57
CA GLU A 21 0.87 -14.34 -5.31
C GLU A 21 1.58 -15.41 -4.43
N GLY A 22 1.52 -15.28 -3.10
CA GLY A 22 2.14 -16.21 -2.13
C GLY A 22 1.14 -17.03 -1.31
N GLU A 23 1.60 -17.57 -0.17
CA GLU A 23 0.73 -18.23 0.82
C GLU A 23 -0.01 -17.17 1.66
N PRO A 24 -1.36 -17.16 1.68
CA PRO A 24 -2.11 -16.13 2.39
C PRO A 24 -2.00 -16.25 3.91
N VAL A 25 -1.87 -15.11 4.59
CA VAL A 25 -1.97 -15.01 6.05
C VAL A 25 -3.45 -14.96 6.44
N ARG A 26 -3.95 -16.04 7.02
CA ARG A 26 -5.34 -16.15 7.47
C ARG A 26 -5.63 -15.24 8.66
N GLY A 27 -6.82 -14.66 8.67
CA GLY A 27 -7.33 -13.80 9.73
C GLY A 27 -6.68 -12.43 9.81
N ALA A 28 -5.88 -12.03 8.81
CA ALA A 28 -5.24 -10.73 8.76
C ALA A 28 -6.26 -9.60 8.60
N TRP A 29 -5.79 -8.38 8.85
CA TRP A 29 -6.57 -7.16 8.70
C TRP A 29 -5.92 -6.28 7.65
N ALA A 30 -6.74 -5.73 6.75
CA ALA A 30 -6.31 -4.76 5.75
C ALA A 30 -6.93 -3.39 6.06
N HIS A 31 -6.08 -2.37 6.09
CA HIS A 31 -6.47 -0.98 6.08
C HIS A 31 -6.36 -0.44 4.66
N VAL A 32 -7.50 -0.18 4.05
CA VAL A 32 -7.59 0.30 2.67
C VAL A 32 -7.89 1.79 2.69
N CYS A 33 -6.91 2.61 2.37
CA CYS A 33 -7.06 4.05 2.16
C CYS A 33 -7.15 4.28 0.66
N ALA A 34 -8.35 4.44 0.11
CA ALA A 34 -8.56 4.53 -1.33
C ALA A 34 -9.36 5.79 -1.70
N LEU A 35 -9.07 6.35 -2.87
CA LEU A 35 -9.79 7.51 -3.40
C LEU A 35 -11.31 7.26 -3.46
N PRO A 36 -12.13 8.27 -3.13
CA PRO A 36 -13.59 8.15 -3.12
C PRO A 36 -14.22 8.06 -4.51
N ASP A 37 -13.60 8.65 -5.53
CA ASP A 37 -14.01 8.65 -6.93
C ASP A 37 -12.82 9.03 -7.84
N GLU A 38 -12.95 8.84 -9.17
CA GLU A 38 -11.87 9.10 -10.14
C GLU A 38 -11.35 10.54 -10.15
N GLY A 39 -12.18 11.51 -9.75
CA GLY A 39 -11.80 12.92 -9.67
C GLY A 39 -10.81 13.22 -8.54
N ALA A 40 -10.72 12.35 -7.54
CA ALA A 40 -9.82 12.48 -6.40
C ALA A 40 -8.44 11.81 -6.62
N ARG A 41 -8.11 11.39 -7.84
CA ARG A 41 -6.80 10.84 -8.17
C ARG A 41 -5.67 11.83 -7.83
N ILE A 42 -4.59 11.34 -7.27
CA ILE A 42 -3.42 12.15 -6.89
C ILE A 42 -2.18 11.65 -7.65
N GLN A 43 -1.37 12.56 -8.17
CA GLN A 43 -0.16 12.16 -8.88
C GLN A 43 0.87 11.63 -7.88
N TYR A 44 1.65 10.63 -8.30
CA TYR A 44 2.69 10.06 -7.45
C TYR A 44 3.71 11.10 -6.98
N ASP A 45 4.06 12.07 -7.82
CA ASP A 45 5.05 13.11 -7.54
C ASP A 45 4.54 14.23 -6.62
N GLN A 46 3.24 14.23 -6.25
CA GLN A 46 2.73 15.24 -5.34
C GLN A 46 3.42 15.16 -3.98
N PRO A 47 3.79 16.31 -3.38
CA PRO A 47 4.50 16.36 -2.11
C PRO A 47 3.83 15.57 -0.98
N GLU A 48 2.51 15.54 -0.95
CA GLU A 48 1.68 14.81 0.02
C GLU A 48 1.87 13.31 -0.10
N VAL A 49 1.83 12.76 -1.33
CA VAL A 49 2.08 11.33 -1.60
C VAL A 49 3.50 10.97 -1.18
N GLN A 50 4.45 11.84 -1.46
CA GLN A 50 5.84 11.61 -1.08
C GLN A 50 6.05 11.69 0.43
N GLN A 51 5.35 12.58 1.11
CA GLN A 51 5.44 12.68 2.56
C GLN A 51 4.86 11.43 3.23
N VAL A 52 3.70 10.93 2.80
CA VAL A 52 3.14 9.72 3.41
C VAL A 52 4.01 8.49 3.17
N ARG A 53 4.67 8.39 2.01
CA ARG A 53 5.63 7.31 1.70
C ARG A 53 6.89 7.41 2.55
N ARG A 54 7.43 8.61 2.74
CA ARG A 54 8.58 8.84 3.64
C ARG A 54 8.23 8.49 5.08
N ASP A 55 7.07 8.90 5.55
CA ASP A 55 6.57 8.55 6.89
C ASP A 55 6.35 7.04 7.02
N ALA A 56 5.86 6.40 5.95
CA ALA A 56 5.68 4.96 5.93
C ALA A 56 7.00 4.20 6.14
N LEU A 57 8.05 4.64 5.44
CA LEU A 57 9.41 4.10 5.56
C LEU A 57 10.07 4.46 6.89
N ALA A 58 9.91 5.69 7.35
CA ALA A 58 10.63 6.23 8.50
C ALA A 58 10.13 5.65 9.82
N TRP A 59 8.82 5.43 9.96
CA TRP A 59 8.24 4.98 11.23
C TRP A 59 7.07 4.03 11.11
N TRP A 60 6.22 4.08 10.07
CA TRP A 60 5.04 3.20 10.03
C TRP A 60 5.39 1.71 9.90
N ILE A 61 6.23 1.38 8.93
CA ILE A 61 6.72 0.01 8.72
C ILE A 61 7.51 -0.47 9.94
N PRO A 62 8.47 0.30 10.48
CA PRO A 62 9.12 -0.05 11.74
C PRO A 62 8.17 -0.26 12.92
N LEU A 63 7.12 0.56 13.05
CA LEU A 63 6.15 0.48 14.15
C LEU A 63 5.31 -0.80 14.07
N LEU A 64 4.93 -1.23 12.86
CA LEU A 64 4.23 -2.49 12.66
C LEU A 64 5.14 -3.70 12.94
N GLY A 65 6.43 -3.63 12.60
CA GLY A 65 7.39 -4.69 12.86
C GLY A 65 6.91 -6.06 12.32
N ASP A 66 6.93 -7.08 13.18
CA ASP A 66 6.52 -8.46 12.84
C ASP A 66 5.01 -8.62 12.59
N GLU A 67 4.20 -7.61 12.94
CA GLU A 67 2.77 -7.59 12.64
C GLU A 67 2.50 -7.27 11.16
N LEU A 68 3.45 -6.62 10.46
CA LEU A 68 3.29 -6.29 9.05
C LEU A 68 3.19 -7.58 8.23
N VAL A 69 2.09 -7.72 7.50
CA VAL A 69 1.92 -8.77 6.48
C VAL A 69 2.42 -8.24 5.15
N CYS A 70 1.85 -7.15 4.65
CA CYS A 70 2.32 -6.50 3.44
C CYS A 70 1.83 -5.05 3.38
N LEU A 71 2.44 -4.26 2.52
CA LEU A 71 1.98 -2.90 2.23
C LEU A 71 2.13 -2.66 0.74
N SER A 72 1.13 -2.06 0.11
CA SER A 72 1.26 -1.57 -1.26
C SER A 72 0.50 -0.27 -1.53
N THR A 73 1.03 0.60 -2.40
CA THR A 73 0.19 1.65 -2.98
C THR A 73 -0.82 1.05 -3.96
N LEU A 74 -1.97 1.69 -4.09
CA LEU A 74 -2.99 1.35 -5.06
C LEU A 74 -2.72 2.16 -6.33
N ALA A 75 -1.96 1.63 -7.29
CA ALA A 75 -1.69 2.35 -8.54
C ALA A 75 -2.91 2.29 -9.47
N LEU A 76 -3.35 3.44 -9.98
CA LEU A 76 -4.36 3.51 -11.04
C LEU A 76 -3.70 3.28 -12.41
N ASP A 77 -2.58 3.96 -12.60
CA ASP A 77 -1.70 3.85 -13.75
C ASP A 77 -0.28 4.29 -13.34
N GLU A 78 0.55 4.61 -14.32
CA GLU A 78 1.94 4.99 -14.09
C GLU A 78 2.15 6.39 -13.49
N VAL A 79 1.09 7.22 -13.48
CA VAL A 79 1.11 8.61 -13.02
C VAL A 79 0.35 8.77 -11.70
N TYR A 80 -0.77 8.06 -11.56
CA TYR A 80 -1.73 8.31 -10.49
C TYR A 80 -1.73 7.22 -9.41
N CYS A 81 -1.64 7.69 -8.18
CA CYS A 81 -1.88 6.94 -6.97
C CYS A 81 -3.36 7.04 -6.59
N GLY A 82 -4.00 5.89 -6.39
CA GLY A 82 -5.35 5.75 -5.86
C GLY A 82 -5.39 5.55 -4.34
N GLY A 83 -4.24 5.56 -3.67
CA GLY A 83 -4.10 5.37 -2.22
C GLY A 83 -3.16 4.24 -1.84
N ALA A 84 -3.47 3.51 -0.76
CA ALA A 84 -2.67 2.38 -0.31
C ALA A 84 -3.49 1.33 0.45
N VAL A 85 -2.92 0.14 0.53
CA VAL A 85 -3.35 -0.93 1.43
C VAL A 85 -2.19 -1.29 2.36
N THR A 86 -2.44 -1.20 3.66
CA THR A 86 -1.57 -1.77 4.70
C THR A 86 -2.25 -3.01 5.26
N VAL A 87 -1.53 -4.13 5.34
CA VAL A 87 -2.05 -5.38 5.90
C VAL A 87 -1.21 -5.78 7.09
N ALA A 88 -1.88 -6.07 8.20
CA ALA A 88 -1.25 -6.49 9.45
C ALA A 88 -2.01 -7.65 10.10
N ARG A 89 -1.34 -8.38 11.00
CA ARG A 89 -1.97 -9.48 11.75
C ARG A 89 -3.05 -8.97 12.71
N THR A 90 -2.90 -7.75 13.21
CA THR A 90 -3.86 -7.08 14.09
C THR A 90 -4.09 -5.63 13.64
N PRO A 91 -5.27 -5.02 13.89
CA PRO A 91 -5.62 -3.70 13.36
C PRO A 91 -5.27 -2.54 14.30
N HIS A 92 -4.65 -2.80 15.45
CA HIS A 92 -4.57 -1.86 16.59
C HIS A 92 -3.76 -0.57 16.33
N LEU A 93 -2.95 -0.54 15.26
CA LEU A 93 -2.14 0.61 14.88
C LEU A 93 -2.70 1.38 13.67
N PHE A 94 -3.79 0.93 13.05
CA PHE A 94 -4.29 1.52 11.79
C PHE A 94 -4.79 2.96 11.91
N ASP A 95 -5.08 3.42 13.13
CA ASP A 95 -5.38 4.83 13.41
C ASP A 95 -4.18 5.76 13.15
N GLN A 96 -2.97 5.20 13.12
CA GLN A 96 -1.72 5.90 12.83
C GLN A 96 -1.24 5.68 11.39
N ASP A 97 -2.03 5.05 10.51
CA ASP A 97 -1.58 4.82 9.13
C ASP A 97 -1.38 6.16 8.40
N PRO A 98 -0.16 6.47 7.90
CA PRO A 98 0.13 7.74 7.24
C PRO A 98 -0.71 7.96 5.98
N PHE A 99 -1.17 6.90 5.30
CA PHE A 99 -1.98 7.00 4.08
C PHE A 99 -3.42 7.44 4.35
N ALA A 100 -3.90 7.32 5.60
CA ALA A 100 -5.21 7.83 6.01
C ALA A 100 -5.33 9.37 5.91
N ARG A 101 -4.18 10.07 5.78
CA ARG A 101 -4.12 11.51 5.50
C ARG A 101 -4.46 11.86 4.05
N LEU A 102 -4.24 10.94 3.11
CA LEU A 102 -4.60 11.14 1.70
C LEU A 102 -6.07 10.82 1.46
N PHE A 103 -6.50 9.66 1.94
CA PHE A 103 -7.85 9.15 1.73
C PHE A 103 -8.37 8.47 3.00
N ARG A 104 -9.69 8.50 3.17
CA ARG A 104 -10.34 7.84 4.30
C ARG A 104 -10.01 6.35 4.31
N GLY A 105 -9.51 5.87 5.44
CA GLY A 105 -9.20 4.47 5.66
C GLY A 105 -10.44 3.63 6.01
N THR A 106 -10.51 2.43 5.43
CA THR A 106 -11.49 1.39 5.80
C THR A 106 -10.76 0.15 6.28
N VAL A 107 -11.11 -0.34 7.46
CA VAL A 107 -10.51 -1.53 8.06
C VAL A 107 -11.40 -2.74 7.78
N ILE A 108 -10.83 -3.77 7.16
CA ILE A 108 -11.51 -5.04 6.87
C ILE A 108 -10.67 -6.24 7.28
N ARG A 109 -11.32 -7.35 7.60
CA ARG A 109 -10.64 -8.65 7.74
C ARG A 109 -10.43 -9.27 6.37
N SER A 110 -9.29 -9.89 6.13
CA SER A 110 -8.93 -10.49 4.84
C SER A 110 -8.09 -11.75 5.01
N ASP A 111 -8.34 -12.72 4.13
CA ASP A 111 -7.58 -13.97 3.99
C ASP A 111 -6.86 -14.06 2.64
N ARG A 112 -6.69 -12.93 1.94
CA ARG A 112 -6.17 -12.87 0.56
C ARG A 112 -4.72 -12.41 0.44
N PHE A 113 -4.18 -11.83 1.50
CA PHE A 113 -2.87 -11.19 1.44
C PHE A 113 -1.77 -12.08 1.98
N CYS A 114 -0.59 -11.98 1.37
CA CYS A 114 0.58 -12.79 1.63
C CYS A 114 1.63 -11.98 2.38
N ALA A 115 2.42 -12.64 3.22
CA ALA A 115 3.52 -11.97 3.92
C ALA A 115 4.62 -11.57 2.93
N VAL A 116 5.00 -10.30 2.93
CA VAL A 116 6.06 -9.72 2.12
C VAL A 116 7.05 -9.04 3.05
N ALA A 117 8.33 -9.38 2.92
CA ALA A 117 9.37 -8.73 3.70
C ALA A 117 9.33 -7.20 3.47
N PRO A 118 9.46 -6.39 4.53
CA PRO A 118 9.48 -4.94 4.39
C PRO A 118 10.64 -4.51 3.48
N PRO A 119 10.48 -3.39 2.73
CA PRO A 119 11.56 -2.87 1.90
C PRO A 119 12.81 -2.59 2.75
N ALA A 120 13.99 -2.92 2.22
CA ALA A 120 15.25 -2.71 2.92
C ALA A 120 15.60 -1.20 2.97
N GLY A 121 15.48 -0.60 4.15
CA GLY A 121 15.91 0.78 4.44
C GLY A 121 15.06 1.87 3.77
N PRO A 122 15.41 3.16 3.95
CA PRO A 122 14.79 4.27 3.24
C PRO A 122 15.19 4.20 1.76
N VAL A 123 14.55 3.31 1.00
CA VAL A 123 14.84 3.07 -0.40
C VAL A 123 14.67 4.38 -1.16
N LEU A 124 15.74 4.80 -1.85
CA LEU A 124 15.72 5.81 -2.91
C LEU A 124 14.42 5.66 -3.70
N GLU A 125 13.59 6.68 -3.59
CA GLU A 125 12.36 6.81 -4.34
C GLU A 125 12.65 6.65 -5.84
N ARG A 126 11.91 5.79 -6.54
CA ARG A 126 12.11 5.60 -7.98
C ARG A 126 10.81 5.83 -8.71
N TYR A 127 10.87 6.78 -9.65
CA TYR A 127 9.87 7.05 -10.67
C TYR A 127 9.77 5.86 -11.63
N ALA A 128 9.05 4.84 -11.21
CA ALA A 128 8.46 3.88 -12.13
C ALA A 128 7.04 3.74 -11.62
N GLY A 129 6.06 4.03 -12.45
CA GLY A 129 4.64 4.04 -12.13
C GLY A 129 4.05 2.66 -11.79
N ALA A 130 4.72 1.97 -10.87
CA ALA A 130 4.42 0.66 -10.36
C ALA A 130 4.03 0.79 -8.88
N PRO A 131 3.27 -0.18 -8.35
CA PRO A 131 2.92 -0.19 -6.94
C PRO A 131 4.15 -0.23 -6.04
N TRP A 132 4.26 0.72 -5.13
CA TRP A 132 5.27 0.75 -4.07
C TRP A 132 4.96 -0.37 -3.05
N PRO A 133 5.94 -0.99 -2.37
CA PRO A 133 7.39 -0.77 -2.43
C PRO A 133 8.14 -1.47 -3.59
N GLY A 134 7.43 -2.03 -4.58
CA GLY A 134 8.05 -2.71 -5.72
C GLY A 134 8.68 -1.77 -6.77
N GLY A 135 9.85 -2.14 -7.31
CA GLY A 135 10.53 -1.49 -8.46
C GLY A 135 11.93 -2.07 -8.75
N ARG A 136 12.35 -2.18 -10.02
CA ARG A 136 13.73 -2.57 -10.44
C ARG A 136 14.29 -1.63 -11.52
N PHE A 137 15.62 -1.54 -11.61
CA PHE A 137 16.34 -1.06 -12.81
C PHE A 137 16.04 -1.99 -14.00
N GLY A 138 15.73 -1.39 -15.15
CA GLY A 138 16.09 -1.96 -16.45
C GLY A 138 17.55 -1.67 -16.75
#